data_AF-A0A2E6TXZ6-F1
#
_entry.id   AF-A0A2E6TXZ6-F1
#
_cell.length_a   1.000
_cell.length_b   1.000
_cell.length_c   1.000
_cell.angle_alpha   90.00
_cell.angle_beta   90.00
_cell.angle_gamma   90.00
#
_symmetry.space_group_name_H-M   'P 1'
#
loop_
_entity.id
_entity.type
_entity.pdbx_description
1 polymer ?
#
loop_
_entity_poly.entity_id
_entity_poly.type
_entity_poly.pdbx_seq_one_letter_code
_entity_poly.pdbx_strand_id
1 'polypeptide(L)'
;MQITINRDGENHGPYTLEQVRGLLADGTLQQTDLAHVEGTDNWMPVTQVPGLEKESTESSRDIPTTPSTFKCTGCAGELVYSPGAASMECPYCGATVECPEPKGEVLEHDFESQLLALESGAATTTVAEVDCEACGAKNQLEANQTSGECAFCGTPFVQQPQSANTLQPHAVLPFAVTREQGLEHFRSWIKSRWFAPNKLKQFARDIEKLKGLYLPHWTYDTHTITDYTGQRGEAYYVTESYTDSNGNRQTRQVRRIRWYPAWGRVFVNFDDILIPASDTLPRKYVDELEPWDLPKLTPYNDAYLSGFQSESYSTDLRAGFNSAKEKMEPEIDGKIRWDIGGDEQRILSKTTYYHDITFKYILLPVWISAYRFKNRTFQFLVNARTGEVQGERPWSWIKITLAVLAILAVIVTIVYFADQK
;
A
#
# COMPACT_ATOMS: atom_id res chain seq x y z
N MET A 1 13.39 -22.40 -46.91
CA MET A 1 12.94 -21.00 -46.80
C MET A 1 14.10 -20.12 -47.19
N GLN A 2 13.98 -19.43 -48.33
CA GLN A 2 14.99 -18.47 -48.80
C GLN A 2 14.52 -17.05 -48.42
N ILE A 3 15.42 -16.28 -47.83
CA ILE A 3 15.14 -14.94 -47.30
C ILE A 3 16.04 -13.94 -48.03
N THR A 4 15.44 -12.93 -48.66
CA THR A 4 16.16 -11.79 -49.24
C THR A 4 16.09 -10.62 -48.27
N ILE A 5 17.19 -9.94 -48.03
CA ILE A 5 17.29 -8.83 -47.07
C ILE A 5 17.53 -7.53 -47.84
N ASN A 6 16.76 -6.49 -47.56
CA ASN A 6 16.98 -5.15 -48.07
C ASN A 6 17.61 -4.29 -46.98
N ARG A 7 18.79 -3.75 -47.27
CA ARG A 7 19.51 -2.83 -46.39
C ARG A 7 20.02 -1.66 -47.21
N ASP A 8 19.76 -0.45 -46.74
CA ASP A 8 20.18 0.79 -47.40
C ASP A 8 19.76 0.89 -48.89
N GLY A 9 18.68 0.21 -49.27
CA GLY A 9 18.15 0.18 -50.63
C GLY A 9 18.73 -0.93 -51.54
N GLU A 10 19.69 -1.73 -51.06
CA GLU A 10 20.27 -2.86 -51.79
C GLU A 10 19.73 -4.21 -51.27
N ASN A 11 19.48 -5.14 -52.20
CA ASN A 11 18.98 -6.48 -51.87
C ASN A 11 20.14 -7.48 -51.78
N HIS A 12 20.24 -8.16 -50.65
CA HIS A 12 21.23 -9.18 -50.34
C HIS A 12 20.57 -10.55 -50.12
N GLY A 13 21.23 -11.62 -50.56
CA GLY A 13 20.76 -12.99 -50.42
C GLY A 13 20.69 -13.74 -51.77
N PRO A 14 19.94 -14.85 -51.84
CA PRO A 14 19.08 -15.38 -50.79
C PRO A 14 19.87 -16.04 -49.64
N TYR A 15 19.40 -15.88 -48.41
CA TYR A 15 19.94 -16.49 -47.20
C TYR A 15 19.03 -17.58 -46.66
N THR A 16 19.63 -18.59 -46.02
CA THR A 16 18.89 -19.52 -45.17
C THR A 16 18.59 -18.88 -43.81
N LEU A 17 17.59 -19.42 -43.11
CA LEU A 17 17.18 -18.91 -41.80
C LEU A 17 18.33 -18.95 -40.76
N GLU A 18 19.19 -19.97 -40.80
CA GLU A 18 20.39 -20.05 -39.96
C GLU A 18 21.44 -18.98 -40.29
N GLN A 19 21.61 -18.65 -41.57
CA GLN A 19 22.52 -17.58 -41.99
C GLN A 19 22.01 -16.22 -41.50
N VAL A 20 20.71 -15.96 -41.58
CA VAL A 20 20.13 -14.71 -41.06
C VAL A 20 20.29 -14.62 -39.53
N ARG A 21 20.13 -15.73 -38.78
CA ARG A 21 20.44 -15.76 -37.34
C ARG A 21 21.91 -15.44 -37.05
N GLY A 22 22.84 -15.98 -37.85
CA GLY A 22 24.26 -15.69 -37.73
C GLY A 22 24.58 -14.21 -37.94
N LEU A 23 24.01 -13.60 -38.99
CA LEU A 23 24.18 -12.18 -39.31
C LEU A 23 23.55 -11.23 -38.28
N LEU A 24 22.47 -11.64 -37.61
CA LEU A 24 21.94 -10.91 -36.45
C LEU A 24 22.86 -11.02 -35.24
N ALA A 25 23.46 -12.19 -35.02
CA ALA A 25 24.31 -12.44 -33.86
C ALA A 25 25.66 -11.73 -33.94
N ASP A 26 26.24 -11.60 -35.14
CA ASP A 26 27.48 -10.87 -35.37
C ASP A 26 27.29 -9.35 -35.56
N GLY A 27 26.03 -8.88 -35.57
CA GLY A 27 25.66 -7.47 -35.71
C GLY A 27 25.75 -6.93 -37.15
N THR A 28 26.02 -7.80 -38.13
CA THR A 28 26.02 -7.43 -39.55
C THR A 28 24.62 -7.05 -40.02
N LEU A 29 23.57 -7.60 -39.41
CA LEU A 29 22.18 -7.31 -39.71
C LEU A 29 21.49 -6.63 -38.52
N GLN A 30 20.68 -5.60 -38.78
CA GLN A 30 19.84 -4.97 -37.76
C GLN A 30 18.45 -5.59 -37.73
N GLN A 31 17.85 -5.61 -36.55
CA GLN A 31 16.48 -6.11 -36.34
C GLN A 31 15.42 -5.35 -37.16
N THR A 32 15.71 -4.10 -37.51
CA THR A 32 14.85 -3.22 -38.30
C THR A 32 15.06 -3.34 -39.82
N ASP A 33 16.06 -4.10 -40.26
CA ASP A 33 16.27 -4.33 -41.70
C ASP A 33 15.06 -5.08 -42.28
N LEU A 34 14.76 -4.85 -43.55
CA LEU A 34 13.60 -5.48 -44.20
C LEU A 34 14.00 -6.81 -44.81
N ALA A 35 13.17 -7.82 -44.62
CA ALA A 35 13.32 -9.15 -45.18
C ALA A 35 12.08 -9.52 -46.00
N HIS A 36 12.31 -10.20 -47.11
CA HIS A 36 11.29 -10.79 -47.95
C HIS A 36 11.47 -12.30 -47.97
N VAL A 37 10.42 -13.01 -47.56
CA VAL A 37 10.40 -14.46 -47.54
C VAL A 37 9.81 -14.97 -48.86
N GLU A 38 10.46 -15.96 -49.46
CA GLU A 38 9.90 -16.64 -50.63
C GLU A 38 8.50 -17.22 -50.31
N GLY A 39 7.47 -16.70 -50.98
CA GLY A 39 6.06 -17.09 -50.77
C GLY A 39 5.20 -16.09 -50.00
N THR A 40 5.76 -14.95 -49.56
CA THR A 40 4.99 -13.84 -48.96
C THR A 40 4.87 -12.66 -49.93
N ASP A 41 3.80 -11.87 -49.82
CA ASP A 41 3.57 -10.75 -50.74
C ASP A 41 4.28 -9.44 -50.32
N ASN A 42 4.77 -9.34 -49.08
CA ASN A 42 5.29 -8.10 -48.50
C ASN A 42 6.66 -8.27 -47.85
N TRP A 43 7.44 -7.19 -47.86
CA TRP A 43 8.64 -7.04 -47.03
C TRP A 43 8.22 -6.81 -45.57
N MET A 44 8.91 -7.47 -44.64
CA MET A 44 8.67 -7.38 -43.21
C MET A 44 9.99 -7.14 -42.48
N PRO A 45 10.01 -6.47 -41.31
CA PRO A 45 11.21 -6.41 -40.49
C PRO A 45 11.77 -7.80 -40.21
N VAL A 46 13.10 -7.94 -40.14
CA VAL A 46 13.76 -9.22 -39.89
C VAL A 46 13.22 -9.90 -38.62
N THR A 47 12.85 -9.14 -37.59
CA THR A 47 12.24 -9.67 -36.35
C THR A 47 10.90 -10.38 -36.55
N GLN A 48 10.22 -10.14 -37.67
CA GLN A 48 8.92 -10.72 -37.98
C GLN A 48 9.01 -11.89 -38.98
N VAL A 49 10.22 -12.26 -39.42
CA VAL A 49 10.41 -13.39 -40.32
C VAL A 49 10.05 -14.69 -39.59
N PRO A 50 9.09 -15.49 -40.09
CA PRO A 50 8.67 -16.72 -39.46
C PRO A 50 9.85 -17.67 -39.20
N GLY A 51 10.02 -18.10 -37.95
CA GLY A 51 11.12 -18.97 -37.53
C GLY A 51 12.40 -18.25 -37.09
N LEU A 52 12.53 -16.91 -37.21
CA LEU A 52 13.62 -16.14 -36.58
C LEU A 52 13.36 -15.78 -35.12
N GLU A 53 12.17 -16.06 -34.61
CA GLU A 53 11.90 -16.14 -33.17
C GLU A 53 12.96 -17.05 -32.56
N LYS A 54 13.77 -16.49 -31.66
CA LYS A 54 14.73 -17.29 -30.90
C LYS A 54 13.91 -18.43 -30.28
N GLU A 55 14.38 -19.66 -30.42
CA GLU A 55 14.36 -20.58 -29.28
C GLU A 55 15.15 -19.85 -28.19
N SER A 56 14.48 -18.89 -27.53
CA SER A 56 14.78 -18.58 -26.16
C SER A 56 14.77 -19.94 -25.52
N THR A 57 15.95 -20.38 -25.10
CA THR A 57 16.11 -21.43 -24.13
C THR A 57 15.20 -21.02 -22.98
N GLU A 58 13.96 -21.50 -23.04
CA GLU A 58 13.00 -21.53 -21.98
C GLU A 58 13.66 -22.43 -20.94
N SER A 59 14.55 -21.84 -20.15
CA SER A 59 14.31 -21.92 -18.72
C SER A 59 13.05 -21.10 -18.47
N SER A 60 11.91 -21.63 -18.91
CA SER A 60 10.72 -21.57 -18.10
C SER A 60 11.18 -22.12 -16.76
N ARG A 61 11.54 -21.21 -15.86
CA ARG A 61 11.12 -21.46 -14.50
C ARG A 61 9.61 -21.53 -14.66
N ASP A 62 9.09 -22.75 -14.71
CA ASP A 62 7.75 -23.02 -14.22
C ASP A 62 7.64 -22.19 -12.93
N ILE A 63 7.03 -21.01 -13.01
CA ILE A 63 6.46 -20.41 -11.83
C ILE A 63 5.38 -21.42 -11.48
N PRO A 64 5.51 -22.16 -10.38
CA PRO A 64 4.54 -23.20 -10.09
C PRO A 64 3.18 -22.52 -10.04
N THR A 65 2.31 -22.85 -10.98
CA THR A 65 0.88 -22.49 -10.97
C THR A 65 0.13 -23.30 -9.89
N THR A 66 0.88 -23.97 -9.02
CA THR A 66 0.42 -24.80 -7.92
C THR A 66 0.67 -24.01 -6.64
N PRO A 67 -0.32 -23.88 -5.74
CA PRO A 67 -0.08 -23.29 -4.43
C PRO A 67 1.08 -24.05 -3.77
N SER A 68 2.09 -23.29 -3.39
CA SER A 68 3.30 -23.78 -2.73
C SER A 68 2.94 -24.29 -1.34
N THR A 69 2.63 -25.58 -1.27
CA THR A 69 2.34 -26.25 0.01
C THR A 69 3.64 -26.67 0.67
N PHE A 70 3.96 -26.07 1.82
CA PHE A 70 5.16 -26.40 2.59
C PHE A 70 4.86 -27.58 3.52
N LYS A 71 5.22 -28.80 3.09
CA LYS A 71 4.94 -30.02 3.88
C LYS A 71 6.06 -30.34 4.86
N CYS A 72 5.68 -30.69 6.08
CA CYS A 72 6.57 -31.13 7.15
C CYS A 72 7.16 -32.51 6.83
N THR A 73 8.47 -32.67 6.93
CA THR A 73 9.16 -33.96 6.71
C THR A 73 8.84 -35.01 7.78
N GLY A 74 8.43 -34.60 8.98
CA GLY A 74 8.16 -35.49 10.11
C GLY A 74 6.75 -36.10 10.10
N CYS A 75 5.73 -35.33 9.72
CA CYS A 75 4.33 -35.78 9.80
C CYS A 75 3.48 -35.46 8.56
N ALA A 76 4.08 -34.89 7.50
CA ALA A 76 3.39 -34.41 6.29
C ALA A 76 2.31 -33.32 6.52
N GLY A 77 2.18 -32.81 7.75
CA GLY A 77 1.36 -31.63 8.03
C GLY A 77 1.91 -30.37 7.36
N GLU A 78 1.09 -29.35 7.21
CA GLU A 78 1.54 -28.06 6.65
C GLU A 78 2.38 -27.28 7.66
N LEU A 79 3.44 -26.67 7.17
CA LEU A 79 4.32 -25.79 7.91
C LEU A 79 3.77 -24.37 7.81
N VAL A 80 3.74 -23.66 8.94
CA VAL A 80 3.25 -22.27 9.05
C VAL A 80 4.43 -21.36 9.37
N TYR A 81 4.47 -20.17 8.78
CA TYR A 81 5.51 -19.20 9.12
C TYR A 81 5.40 -18.74 10.57
N SER A 82 6.53 -18.76 11.29
CA SER A 82 6.61 -18.34 12.69
C SER A 82 7.08 -16.88 12.77
N PRO A 83 6.21 -15.95 13.22
CA PRO A 83 6.54 -14.53 13.34
C PRO A 83 7.82 -14.28 14.14
N GLY A 84 8.74 -13.50 13.57
CA GLY A 84 9.96 -13.06 14.26
C GLY A 84 11.07 -14.11 14.42
N ALA A 85 10.82 -15.38 14.07
CA ALA A 85 11.79 -16.46 14.23
C ALA A 85 12.55 -16.82 12.94
N ALA A 86 12.15 -16.24 11.78
CA ALA A 86 12.67 -16.61 10.46
C ALA A 86 12.60 -18.12 10.18
N SER A 87 11.63 -18.80 10.79
CA SER A 87 11.44 -20.25 10.72
C SER A 87 9.99 -20.57 10.40
N MET A 88 9.73 -21.78 9.92
CA MET A 88 8.39 -22.33 9.79
C MET A 88 8.20 -23.45 10.82
N GLU A 89 7.01 -23.56 11.38
CA GLU A 89 6.65 -24.52 12.42
C GLU A 89 5.48 -25.39 11.97
N CYS A 90 5.55 -26.69 12.26
CA CYS A 90 4.43 -27.58 12.05
C CYS A 90 3.50 -27.58 13.27
N PRO A 91 2.23 -27.13 13.15
CA PRO A 91 1.30 -27.08 14.28
C PRO A 91 0.88 -28.48 14.78
N TYR A 92 1.17 -29.54 14.03
CA TYR A 92 0.79 -30.91 14.37
C TYR A 92 1.85 -31.67 15.17
N CYS A 93 3.12 -31.53 14.81
CA CYS A 93 4.21 -32.28 15.45
C CYS A 93 5.25 -31.39 16.15
N GLY A 94 5.15 -30.06 16.00
CA GLY A 94 6.08 -29.10 16.59
C GLY A 94 7.45 -29.03 15.91
N ALA A 95 7.62 -29.65 14.73
CA ALA A 95 8.86 -29.56 13.97
C ALA A 95 9.07 -28.12 13.49
N THR A 96 10.27 -27.60 13.73
CA THR A 96 10.70 -26.28 13.24
C THR A 96 11.72 -26.46 12.13
N VAL A 97 11.53 -25.75 11.02
CA VAL A 97 12.47 -25.69 9.90
C VAL A 97 12.82 -24.23 9.61
N GLU A 98 14.00 -23.98 9.07
CA GLU A 98 14.35 -22.63 8.61
C GLU A 98 13.42 -22.22 7.45
N CYS A 99 12.99 -20.96 7.46
CA CYS A 99 12.22 -20.42 6.36
C CYS A 99 13.15 -20.25 5.15
N PRO A 100 12.76 -20.71 3.94
CA PRO A 100 13.58 -20.53 2.76
C PRO A 100 13.91 -19.05 2.56
N GLU A 101 15.19 -18.71 2.51
CA GLU A 101 15.60 -17.34 2.24
C GLU A 101 15.13 -16.92 0.83
N PRO A 102 14.45 -15.78 0.69
CA PRO A 102 14.04 -15.28 -0.60
C PRO A 102 15.29 -14.94 -1.43
N LYS A 103 15.30 -15.39 -2.68
CA LYS A 103 16.38 -15.11 -3.63
C LYS A 103 16.08 -13.83 -4.39
N GLY A 104 17.04 -12.93 -4.45
CA GLY A 104 16.96 -11.69 -5.24
C GLY A 104 16.92 -10.43 -4.39
N GLU A 105 16.68 -9.31 -5.05
CA GLU A 105 16.59 -7.99 -4.44
C GLU A 105 15.18 -7.44 -4.63
N VAL A 106 14.75 -6.57 -3.71
CA VAL A 106 13.49 -5.83 -3.87
C VAL A 106 13.77 -4.71 -4.86
N LEU A 107 13.19 -4.82 -6.06
CA LEU A 107 13.37 -3.86 -7.13
C LEU A 107 12.13 -2.99 -7.28
N GLU A 108 12.38 -1.74 -7.62
CA GLU A 108 11.38 -0.81 -8.10
C GLU A 108 11.10 -1.03 -9.58
N HIS A 109 9.85 -0.84 -9.96
CA HIS A 109 9.38 -1.05 -11.32
C HIS A 109 8.92 0.28 -11.92
N ASP A 110 9.23 0.50 -13.20
CA ASP A 110 8.77 1.68 -13.92
C ASP A 110 7.24 1.66 -14.10
N PHE A 111 6.60 2.76 -13.73
CA PHE A 111 5.14 2.87 -13.67
C PHE A 111 4.48 2.77 -15.04
N GLU A 112 4.97 3.51 -16.03
CA GLU A 112 4.33 3.62 -17.35
C GLU A 112 4.45 2.31 -18.14
N SER A 113 5.64 1.70 -18.14
CA SER A 113 5.88 0.41 -18.80
C SER A 113 5.02 -0.70 -18.19
N GLN A 114 4.90 -0.76 -16.86
CA GLN A 114 4.05 -1.76 -16.21
C GLN A 114 2.57 -1.52 -16.52
N LEU A 115 2.12 -0.26 -16.51
CA LEU A 115 0.73 0.06 -16.78
C LEU A 115 0.32 -0.36 -18.19
N LEU A 116 1.18 -0.08 -19.19
CA LEU A 116 1.01 -0.55 -20.56
C LEU A 116 1.01 -2.08 -20.62
N ALA A 117 1.90 -2.75 -19.89
CA ALA A 117 1.95 -4.20 -19.83
C ALA A 117 0.63 -4.79 -19.29
N LEU A 118 0.11 -4.26 -18.18
CA LEU A 118 -1.16 -4.70 -17.58
C LEU A 118 -2.36 -4.45 -18.51
N GLU A 119 -2.40 -3.29 -19.16
CA GLU A 119 -3.44 -2.96 -20.16
C GLU A 119 -3.37 -3.88 -21.40
N SER A 120 -2.17 -4.36 -21.76
CA SER A 120 -1.93 -5.31 -22.86
C SER A 120 -2.15 -6.78 -22.51
N GLY A 121 -2.52 -7.08 -21.26
CA GLY A 121 -2.77 -8.45 -20.80
C GLY A 121 -1.50 -9.23 -20.42
N ALA A 122 -0.45 -8.55 -19.94
CA ALA A 122 0.79 -9.16 -19.49
C ALA A 122 0.60 -10.22 -18.39
N ALA A 123 1.66 -11.01 -18.19
CA ALA A 123 1.71 -12.11 -17.23
C ALA A 123 1.26 -11.64 -15.83
N THR A 124 0.11 -12.15 -15.42
CA THR A 124 -0.49 -11.99 -14.10
C THR A 124 -0.53 -13.35 -13.44
N THR A 125 -0.51 -13.37 -12.13
CA THR A 125 -0.66 -14.62 -11.37
C THR A 125 -2.14 -14.87 -11.14
N THR A 126 -2.60 -16.06 -11.51
CA THR A 126 -3.96 -16.50 -11.20
C THR A 126 -4.03 -16.90 -9.73
N VAL A 127 -4.82 -16.17 -8.96
CA VAL A 127 -5.10 -16.45 -7.54
C VAL A 127 -6.54 -16.93 -7.38
N ALA A 128 -6.78 -17.77 -6.37
CA ALA A 128 -8.10 -18.19 -5.95
C ALA A 128 -8.65 -17.16 -4.95
N GLU A 129 -9.70 -16.44 -5.33
CA GLU A 129 -10.24 -15.31 -4.56
C GLU A 129 -11.71 -15.52 -4.20
N VAL A 130 -12.11 -15.03 -3.01
CA VAL A 130 -13.50 -14.96 -2.57
C VAL A 130 -13.87 -13.54 -2.17
N ASP A 131 -14.96 -13.07 -2.75
CA ASP A 131 -15.58 -11.78 -2.44
C ASP A 131 -16.48 -11.91 -1.21
N CYS A 132 -16.19 -11.12 -0.17
CA CYS A 132 -17.03 -11.08 1.01
C CYS A 132 -18.26 -10.19 0.80
N GLU A 133 -19.44 -10.78 0.63
CA GLU A 133 -20.72 -10.06 0.44
C GLU A 133 -21.05 -9.05 1.57
N ALA A 134 -20.51 -9.24 2.77
CA ALA A 134 -20.80 -8.39 3.93
C ALA A 134 -19.93 -7.14 4.03
N CYS A 135 -18.71 -7.15 3.50
CA CYS A 135 -17.76 -6.04 3.65
C CYS A 135 -17.00 -5.65 2.38
N GLY A 136 -17.19 -6.39 1.28
CA GLY A 136 -16.52 -6.14 0.00
C GLY A 136 -15.08 -6.64 -0.08
N ALA A 137 -14.54 -7.24 0.98
CA ALA A 137 -13.17 -7.73 1.02
C ALA A 137 -12.90 -8.83 -0.01
N LYS A 138 -11.77 -8.72 -0.70
CA LYS A 138 -11.27 -9.65 -1.72
C LYS A 138 -10.19 -10.54 -1.13
N ASN A 139 -10.58 -11.70 -0.60
CA ASN A 139 -9.67 -12.55 0.17
C ASN A 139 -9.07 -13.63 -0.72
N GLN A 140 -7.75 -13.77 -0.69
CA GLN A 140 -7.08 -14.91 -1.30
C GLN A 140 -7.25 -16.13 -0.40
N LEU A 141 -7.69 -17.23 -1.00
CA LEU A 141 -7.86 -18.52 -0.35
C LEU A 141 -6.92 -19.56 -0.94
N GLU A 142 -6.66 -20.60 -0.17
CA GLU A 142 -6.03 -21.79 -0.72
C GLU A 142 -6.96 -22.45 -1.75
N ALA A 143 -6.37 -23.04 -2.79
CA ALA A 143 -7.12 -23.59 -3.94
C ALA A 143 -8.20 -24.64 -3.55
N ASN A 144 -8.03 -25.31 -2.40
CA ASN A 144 -8.97 -26.34 -1.91
C ASN A 144 -9.92 -25.85 -0.80
N GLN A 145 -9.85 -24.57 -0.41
CA GLN A 145 -10.69 -24.01 0.64
C GLN A 145 -11.98 -23.42 0.06
N THR A 146 -13.13 -24.02 0.41
CA THR A 146 -14.46 -23.57 -0.06
C THR A 146 -15.33 -23.00 1.06
N SER A 147 -14.85 -23.02 2.30
CA SER A 147 -15.53 -22.44 3.45
C SER A 147 -14.53 -21.86 4.44
N GLY A 148 -14.95 -20.81 5.14
CA GLY A 148 -14.12 -20.12 6.11
C GLY A 148 -14.84 -18.92 6.71
N GLU A 149 -14.08 -18.03 7.31
CA GLU A 149 -14.56 -16.76 7.85
C GLU A 149 -13.70 -15.62 7.34
N CYS A 150 -14.35 -14.54 6.89
CA CYS A 150 -13.67 -13.32 6.48
C CYS A 150 -12.85 -12.72 7.63
N ALA A 151 -11.56 -12.42 7.40
CA ALA A 151 -10.71 -11.77 8.41
C ALA A 151 -11.19 -10.38 8.81
N PHE A 152 -11.80 -9.65 7.88
CA PHE A 152 -12.19 -8.25 8.06
C PHE A 152 -13.47 -8.05 8.87
N CYS A 153 -14.47 -8.91 8.69
CA CYS A 153 -15.77 -8.74 9.34
C CYS A 153 -16.25 -9.94 10.15
N GLY A 154 -15.57 -11.09 10.05
CA GLY A 154 -15.93 -12.33 10.75
C GLY A 154 -17.15 -13.03 10.16
N THR A 155 -17.69 -12.59 9.03
CA THR A 155 -18.80 -13.27 8.36
C THR A 155 -18.31 -14.61 7.80
N PRO A 156 -18.97 -15.74 8.13
CA PRO A 156 -18.66 -17.02 7.52
C PRO A 156 -19.10 -17.02 6.05
N PHE A 157 -18.35 -17.72 5.21
CA PHE A 157 -18.69 -17.89 3.79
C PHE A 157 -18.59 -19.36 3.40
N VAL A 158 -19.38 -19.73 2.40
CA VAL A 158 -19.31 -21.00 1.68
C VAL A 158 -19.43 -20.67 0.20
N GLN A 159 -18.28 -20.49 -0.46
CA GLN A 159 -18.20 -20.05 -1.84
C GLN A 159 -17.06 -20.79 -2.54
N GLN A 160 -17.24 -21.06 -3.84
CA GLN A 160 -16.13 -21.53 -4.65
C GLN A 160 -15.26 -20.34 -5.01
N PRO A 161 -13.95 -20.39 -4.73
CA PRO A 161 -13.06 -19.30 -5.12
C PRO A 161 -13.06 -19.13 -6.64
N GLN A 162 -13.06 -17.89 -7.07
CA GLN A 162 -12.94 -17.52 -8.48
C GLN A 162 -11.47 -17.32 -8.83
N SER A 163 -11.08 -17.70 -10.03
CA SER A 163 -9.76 -17.38 -10.57
C SER A 163 -9.71 -15.89 -10.92
N ALA A 164 -8.81 -15.16 -10.26
CA ALA A 164 -8.54 -13.75 -10.55
C ALA A 164 -7.09 -13.59 -11.01
N ASN A 165 -6.88 -12.81 -12.06
CA ASN A 165 -5.56 -12.46 -12.54
C ASN A 165 -5.08 -11.20 -11.83
N THR A 166 -4.03 -11.33 -11.03
CA THR A 166 -3.48 -10.26 -10.21
C THR A 166 -1.99 -10.10 -10.46
N LEU A 167 -1.47 -8.88 -10.29
CA LEU A 167 -0.02 -8.69 -10.23
C LEU A 167 0.53 -9.47 -9.03
N GLN A 168 1.61 -10.22 -9.22
CA GLN A 168 2.29 -10.86 -8.09
C GLN A 168 2.96 -9.78 -7.23
N PRO A 169 2.87 -9.87 -5.88
CA PRO A 169 3.63 -8.96 -5.03
C PRO A 169 5.13 -9.05 -5.33
N HIS A 170 5.80 -7.90 -5.33
CA HIS A 170 7.25 -7.82 -5.52
C HIS A 170 7.99 -8.10 -4.22
N ALA A 171 7.41 -7.64 -3.09
CA ALA A 171 8.01 -7.79 -1.77
C ALA A 171 6.97 -8.00 -0.67
N VAL A 172 7.44 -8.48 0.47
CA VAL A 172 6.64 -8.66 1.68
C VAL A 172 7.46 -8.22 2.88
N LEU A 173 6.81 -7.60 3.86
CA LEU A 173 7.39 -7.47 5.19
C LEU A 173 6.99 -8.70 6.02
N PRO A 174 7.91 -9.59 6.43
CA PRO A 174 7.52 -10.77 7.19
C PRO A 174 6.89 -10.38 8.54
N PHE A 175 5.99 -11.19 9.08
CA PHE A 175 5.50 -10.99 10.45
C PHE A 175 6.68 -11.01 11.44
N ALA A 176 6.80 -10.00 12.31
CA ALA A 176 7.79 -9.98 13.39
C ALA A 176 7.15 -10.10 14.78
N VAL A 177 5.98 -9.48 14.96
CA VAL A 177 5.21 -9.51 16.19
C VAL A 177 4.37 -10.79 16.19
N THR A 178 4.58 -11.63 17.19
CA THR A 178 3.79 -12.85 17.42
C THR A 178 2.33 -12.51 17.75
N ARG A 179 1.45 -13.50 17.62
CA ARG A 179 0.02 -13.35 17.91
C ARG A 179 -0.22 -12.95 19.36
N GLU A 180 0.55 -13.52 20.28
CA GLU A 180 0.51 -13.28 21.72
C GLU A 180 0.92 -11.83 22.03
N GLN A 181 2.00 -11.36 21.41
CA GLN A 181 2.45 -9.97 21.54
C GLN A 181 1.41 -9.00 20.96
N GLY A 182 0.88 -9.28 19.77
CA GLY A 182 -0.18 -8.47 19.14
C GLY A 182 -1.42 -8.35 20.01
N LEU A 183 -1.83 -9.45 20.66
CA LEU A 183 -2.92 -9.44 21.62
C LEU A 183 -2.61 -8.58 22.86
N GLU A 184 -1.38 -8.58 23.35
CA GLU A 184 -1.01 -7.75 24.49
C GLU A 184 -0.99 -6.25 24.13
N HIS A 185 -0.47 -5.89 22.94
CA HIS A 185 -0.58 -4.53 22.41
C HIS A 185 -2.04 -4.09 22.34
N PHE A 186 -2.92 -4.94 21.79
CA PHE A 186 -4.35 -4.69 21.72
C PHE A 186 -5.00 -4.49 23.10
N ARG A 187 -4.66 -5.35 24.07
CA ARG A 187 -5.15 -5.25 25.45
C ARG A 187 -4.70 -3.95 26.12
N SER A 188 -3.44 -3.58 25.94
CA SER A 188 -2.88 -2.33 26.47
C SER A 188 -3.63 -1.12 25.89
N TRP A 189 -3.81 -1.10 24.58
CA TRP A 189 -4.55 -0.04 23.88
C TRP A 189 -5.99 0.08 24.39
N ILE A 190 -6.74 -1.02 24.53
CA ILE A 190 -8.11 -0.99 25.08
C ILE A 190 -8.13 -0.51 26.53
N LYS A 191 -7.15 -0.89 27.37
CA LYS A 191 -7.09 -0.45 28.77
C LYS A 191 -6.96 1.06 28.89
N SER A 192 -6.20 1.71 27.99
CA SER A 192 -6.04 3.18 27.96
C SER A 192 -7.33 3.94 27.60
N ARG A 193 -8.34 3.25 27.04
CA ARG A 193 -9.59 3.86 26.58
C ARG A 193 -10.67 3.83 27.68
N TRP A 194 -10.80 4.93 28.41
CA TRP A 194 -11.72 5.05 29.57
C TRP A 194 -13.20 4.70 29.26
N PHE A 195 -13.69 5.11 28.09
CA PHE A 195 -15.08 4.92 27.68
C PHE A 195 -15.38 3.63 26.90
N ALA A 196 -14.41 2.70 26.80
CA ALA A 196 -14.62 1.41 26.14
C ALA A 196 -15.60 0.52 26.95
N PRO A 197 -16.59 -0.16 26.31
CA PRO A 197 -17.49 -1.10 26.95
C PRO A 197 -16.75 -2.29 27.61
N ASN A 198 -17.27 -2.80 28.73
CA ASN A 198 -16.67 -3.95 29.41
C ASN A 198 -16.70 -5.22 28.55
N LYS A 199 -17.73 -5.39 27.70
CA LYS A 199 -17.80 -6.51 26.74
C LYS A 199 -16.66 -6.50 25.74
N LEU A 200 -16.20 -5.32 25.30
CA LEU A 200 -15.02 -5.21 24.44
C LEU A 200 -13.75 -5.63 25.18
N LYS A 201 -13.61 -5.24 26.47
CA LYS A 201 -12.50 -5.69 27.32
C LYS A 201 -12.49 -7.20 27.54
N GLN A 202 -13.65 -7.85 27.55
CA GLN A 202 -13.77 -9.30 27.63
C GLN A 202 -13.42 -9.97 26.30
N PHE A 203 -13.89 -9.42 25.18
CA PHE A 203 -13.56 -9.89 23.83
C PHE A 203 -12.04 -9.85 23.57
N ALA A 204 -11.36 -8.79 24.01
CA ALA A 204 -9.91 -8.65 23.90
C ALA A 204 -9.07 -9.66 24.73
N ARG A 205 -9.72 -10.59 25.43
CA ARG A 205 -9.02 -11.69 26.12
C ARG A 205 -8.81 -12.89 25.21
N ASP A 206 -9.64 -13.04 24.18
CA ASP A 206 -9.63 -14.20 23.29
C ASP A 206 -8.58 -14.03 22.18
N ILE A 207 -7.57 -14.89 22.19
CA ILE A 207 -6.45 -14.86 21.23
C ILE A 207 -6.88 -15.31 19.83
N GLU A 208 -7.89 -16.19 19.74
CA GLU A 208 -8.34 -16.75 18.47
C GLU A 208 -9.03 -15.69 17.59
N LYS A 209 -9.48 -14.59 18.21
CA LYS A 209 -10.13 -13.46 17.53
C LYS A 209 -9.15 -12.54 16.81
N LEU A 210 -7.85 -12.75 16.96
CA LEU A 210 -6.83 -11.97 16.29
C LEU A 210 -6.31 -12.76 15.08
N LYS A 211 -6.75 -12.43 13.87
CA LYS A 211 -6.34 -13.12 12.63
C LYS A 211 -5.14 -12.41 12.02
N GLY A 212 -4.18 -13.15 11.49
CA GLY A 212 -3.04 -12.57 10.79
C GLY A 212 -3.38 -12.41 9.30
N LEU A 213 -3.11 -11.23 8.77
CA LEU A 213 -3.48 -10.82 7.43
C LEU A 213 -2.35 -10.00 6.80
N TYR A 214 -2.10 -10.22 5.51
CA TYR A 214 -1.30 -9.32 4.68
C TYR A 214 -2.19 -8.33 3.95
N LEU A 215 -1.91 -7.04 4.13
CA LEU A 215 -2.58 -5.95 3.43
C LEU A 215 -1.79 -5.53 2.19
N PRO A 216 -2.42 -5.47 1.02
CA PRO A 216 -1.77 -5.03 -0.20
C PRO A 216 -1.52 -3.52 -0.17
N HIS A 217 -0.31 -3.10 -0.53
CA HIS A 217 0.07 -1.69 -0.61
C HIS A 217 0.90 -1.42 -1.86
N TRP A 218 0.71 -0.21 -2.40
CA TRP A 218 1.62 0.38 -3.36
C TRP A 218 2.61 1.27 -2.61
N THR A 219 3.88 1.22 -2.98
CA THR A 219 4.81 2.32 -2.72
C THR A 219 5.12 3.01 -4.03
N TYR A 220 5.25 4.33 -4.00
CA TYR A 220 5.61 5.13 -5.17
C TYR A 220 6.77 6.04 -4.85
N ASP A 221 7.72 6.07 -5.77
CA ASP A 221 8.86 6.95 -5.73
C ASP A 221 8.77 7.87 -6.95
N THR A 222 9.04 9.16 -6.75
CA THR A 222 8.93 10.14 -7.84
C THR A 222 9.66 11.42 -7.51
N HIS A 223 10.17 12.07 -8.56
CA HIS A 223 10.71 13.41 -8.51
C HIS A 223 9.66 14.41 -8.99
N THR A 224 9.35 15.41 -8.16
CA THR A 224 8.38 16.45 -8.50
C THR A 224 9.06 17.77 -8.82
N ILE A 225 8.55 18.43 -9.85
CA ILE A 225 8.88 19.81 -10.20
C ILE A 225 7.58 20.61 -10.14
N THR A 226 7.50 21.59 -9.26
CA THR A 226 6.29 22.40 -9.09
C THR A 226 6.57 23.87 -9.36
N ASP A 227 5.95 24.39 -10.43
CA ASP A 227 5.87 25.82 -10.70
C ASP A 227 4.73 26.43 -9.90
N TYR A 228 4.95 27.59 -9.27
CA TYR A 228 3.92 28.23 -8.45
C TYR A 228 3.89 29.75 -8.61
N THR A 229 2.70 30.32 -8.34
CA THR A 229 2.51 31.75 -8.09
C THR A 229 1.83 31.94 -6.74
N GLY A 230 2.19 33.02 -6.05
CA GLY A 230 1.80 33.23 -4.67
C GLY A 230 2.00 34.67 -4.20
N GLN A 231 1.87 34.86 -2.90
CA GLN A 231 2.12 36.14 -2.24
C GLN A 231 2.90 35.91 -0.95
N ARG A 232 3.94 36.73 -0.76
CA ARG A 232 4.69 36.87 0.49
C ARG A 232 4.06 37.97 1.33
N GLY A 233 3.63 37.62 2.53
CA GLY A 233 3.08 38.52 3.52
C GLY A 233 4.15 38.93 4.52
N GLU A 234 4.40 40.23 4.66
CA GLU A 234 5.26 40.77 5.72
C GLU A 234 4.41 41.52 6.74
N ALA A 235 4.54 41.12 8.00
CA ALA A 235 3.78 41.67 9.11
C ALA A 235 4.37 43.01 9.55
N TYR A 236 3.50 44.01 9.67
CA TYR A 236 3.83 45.29 10.25
C TYR A 236 2.73 45.71 11.24
N TYR A 237 3.10 46.49 12.25
CA TYR A 237 2.19 46.96 13.28
C TYR A 237 1.81 48.41 13.03
N VAL A 238 0.51 48.70 13.11
CA VAL A 238 -0.03 50.06 13.01
C VAL A 238 -0.74 50.40 14.32
N THR A 239 -0.54 51.62 14.80
CA THR A 239 -1.25 52.12 15.99
C THR A 239 -2.63 52.62 15.60
N GLU A 240 -3.69 52.00 16.10
CA GLU A 240 -5.06 52.46 15.93
C GLU A 240 -5.59 53.09 17.22
N SER A 241 -6.21 54.26 17.10
CA SER A 241 -6.95 54.90 18.20
C SER A 241 -8.39 54.41 18.22
N TYR A 242 -8.91 54.04 19.39
CA TYR A 242 -10.32 53.75 19.60
C TYR A 242 -10.80 54.41 20.90
N THR A 243 -12.12 54.58 21.04
CA THR A 243 -12.74 55.09 22.27
C THR A 243 -13.33 53.92 23.03
N ASP A 244 -13.00 53.79 24.31
CA ASP A 244 -13.57 52.75 25.18
C ASP A 244 -15.04 53.08 25.56
N SER A 245 -15.72 52.12 26.20
CA SER A 245 -17.10 52.29 26.66
C SER A 245 -17.27 53.42 27.69
N ASN A 246 -16.18 53.92 28.27
CA ASN A 246 -16.15 55.01 29.25
C ASN A 246 -15.80 56.36 28.61
N GLY A 247 -15.66 56.43 27.28
CA GLY A 247 -15.36 57.66 26.55
C GLY A 247 -13.87 58.04 26.48
N ASN A 248 -12.96 57.20 26.98
CA ASN A 248 -11.52 57.50 26.94
C ASN A 248 -10.90 57.04 25.62
N ARG A 249 -10.02 57.87 25.07
CA ARG A 249 -9.27 57.55 23.85
C ARG A 249 -8.07 56.67 24.21
N GLN A 250 -8.04 55.47 23.66
CA GLN A 250 -6.99 54.47 23.84
C GLN A 250 -6.33 54.14 22.50
N THR A 251 -5.10 53.62 22.55
CA THR A 251 -4.39 53.13 21.37
C THR A 251 -4.07 51.65 21.50
N ARG A 252 -4.19 50.89 20.41
CA ARG A 252 -3.73 49.50 20.34
C ARG A 252 -2.86 49.27 19.10
N GLN A 253 -1.88 48.38 19.21
CA GLN A 253 -1.14 47.89 18.05
C GLN A 253 -1.99 46.86 17.31
N VAL A 254 -2.22 47.07 16.02
CA VAL A 254 -2.93 46.14 15.14
C VAL A 254 -1.96 45.60 14.11
N ARG A 255 -1.84 44.27 14.05
CA ARG A 255 -1.03 43.58 13.03
C ARG A 255 -1.72 43.70 11.68
N ARG A 256 -0.98 44.21 10.69
CA ARG A 256 -1.39 44.26 9.28
C ARG A 256 -0.36 43.50 8.46
N ILE A 257 -0.79 42.98 7.32
CA ILE A 257 0.07 42.23 6.40
C ILE A 257 0.21 43.02 5.11
N ARG A 258 1.45 43.21 4.67
CA ARG A 258 1.75 43.76 3.34
C ARG A 258 2.09 42.60 2.41
N TRP A 259 1.33 42.47 1.33
CA TRP A 259 1.47 41.38 0.37
C TRP A 259 2.31 41.81 -0.83
N TYR A 260 3.31 41.00 -1.16
CA TYR A 260 4.16 41.13 -2.33
C TYR A 260 3.99 39.90 -3.23
N PRO A 261 3.96 40.04 -4.56
CA PRO A 261 3.88 38.88 -5.45
C PRO A 261 5.13 38.00 -5.28
N ALA A 262 4.93 36.69 -5.31
CA ALA A 262 6.00 35.69 -5.29
C ALA A 262 5.70 34.64 -6.37
N TRP A 263 6.75 34.11 -6.99
CA TRP A 263 6.65 33.00 -7.94
C TRP A 263 7.98 32.27 -7.93
N GLY A 264 7.94 30.99 -8.26
CA GLY A 264 9.13 30.17 -8.22
C GLY A 264 8.85 28.76 -8.70
N ARG A 265 9.90 27.95 -8.60
CA ARG A 265 9.89 26.53 -8.91
C ARG A 265 10.52 25.79 -7.75
N VAL A 266 9.80 24.81 -7.21
CA VAL A 266 10.31 23.94 -6.14
C VAL A 266 10.47 22.51 -6.64
N PHE A 267 11.36 21.79 -5.98
CA PHE A 267 11.67 20.39 -6.26
C PHE A 267 11.51 19.59 -4.97
N VAL A 268 10.77 18.49 -5.05
CA VAL A 268 10.58 17.56 -3.92
C VAL A 268 10.73 16.14 -4.43
N ASN A 269 11.56 15.36 -3.73
CA ASN A 269 11.75 13.94 -4.01
C ASN A 269 10.93 13.15 -3.01
N PHE A 270 10.16 12.19 -3.51
CA PHE A 270 9.36 11.30 -2.71
C PHE A 270 9.90 9.88 -2.85
N ASP A 271 10.05 9.22 -1.71
CA ASP A 271 10.58 7.87 -1.58
C ASP A 271 9.67 7.10 -0.61
N ASP A 272 9.24 5.93 -1.06
CA ASP A 272 8.29 5.01 -0.45
C ASP A 272 6.98 5.65 0.01
N ILE A 273 6.31 6.43 -0.87
CA ILE A 273 4.96 6.93 -0.57
C ILE A 273 3.98 5.76 -0.54
N LEU A 274 3.66 5.35 0.68
CA LEU A 274 2.84 4.19 0.97
C LEU A 274 1.35 4.50 0.82
N ILE A 275 0.67 3.72 -0.03
CA ILE A 275 -0.75 3.82 -0.33
C ILE A 275 -1.40 2.43 -0.20
N PRO A 276 -2.45 2.26 0.62
CA PRO A 276 -3.23 1.03 0.65
C PRO A 276 -3.80 0.71 -0.74
N ALA A 277 -3.63 -0.53 -1.19
CA ALA A 277 -4.09 -1.00 -2.49
C ALA A 277 -5.50 -1.62 -2.42
N SER A 278 -6.22 -1.42 -1.32
CA SER A 278 -7.62 -1.81 -1.13
C SER A 278 -8.38 -0.77 -0.31
N ASP A 279 -9.71 -0.73 -0.48
CA ASP A 279 -10.61 0.16 0.27
C ASP A 279 -11.48 -0.60 1.30
N THR A 280 -11.12 -1.85 1.60
CA THR A 280 -11.85 -2.72 2.55
C THR A 280 -11.81 -2.19 3.99
N LEU A 281 -10.67 -1.60 4.36
CA LEU A 281 -10.46 -0.98 5.67
C LEU A 281 -10.50 0.55 5.53
N PRO A 282 -11.04 1.29 6.51
CA PRO A 282 -11.03 2.75 6.43
C PRO A 282 -9.59 3.28 6.42
N ARG A 283 -9.22 3.99 5.34
CA ARG A 283 -7.85 4.50 5.09
C ARG A 283 -7.21 5.17 6.29
N LYS A 284 -7.98 6.01 7.00
CA LYS A 284 -7.55 6.67 8.24
C LYS A 284 -6.84 5.72 9.21
N TYR A 285 -7.40 4.53 9.46
CA TYR A 285 -6.80 3.61 10.43
C TYR A 285 -5.62 2.83 9.84
N VAL A 286 -5.61 2.60 8.53
CA VAL A 286 -4.51 1.90 7.84
C VAL A 286 -3.28 2.81 7.75
N ASP A 287 -3.47 4.07 7.35
CA ASP A 287 -2.40 5.07 7.30
C ASP A 287 -1.81 5.35 8.69
N GLU A 288 -2.65 5.38 9.73
CA GLU A 288 -2.23 5.55 11.12
C GLU A 288 -1.48 4.32 11.72
N LEU A 289 -1.31 3.21 10.98
CA LEU A 289 -0.47 2.08 11.40
C LEU A 289 1.04 2.34 11.22
N GLU A 290 1.41 3.41 10.52
CA GLU A 290 2.78 3.88 10.43
C GLU A 290 3.38 4.15 11.83
N PRO A 291 4.72 4.04 12.01
CA PRO A 291 5.72 3.79 10.99
C PRO A 291 5.88 2.30 10.62
N TRP A 292 6.29 2.06 9.37
CA TRP A 292 6.70 0.74 8.87
C TRP A 292 8.23 0.67 8.74
N ASP A 293 8.81 -0.49 9.00
CA ASP A 293 10.25 -0.72 8.81
C ASP A 293 10.55 -1.25 7.40
N LEU A 294 10.13 -0.48 6.39
CA LEU A 294 10.26 -0.79 4.95
C LEU A 294 11.67 -1.23 4.50
N PRO A 295 12.79 -0.73 5.06
CA PRO A 295 14.12 -1.24 4.72
C PRO A 295 14.34 -2.74 5.01
N LYS A 296 13.45 -3.40 5.75
CA LYS A 296 13.46 -4.86 5.99
C LYS A 296 12.53 -5.63 5.06
N LEU A 297 12.02 -5.00 4.00
CA LEU A 297 11.27 -5.68 2.94
C LEU A 297 12.13 -6.82 2.38
N THR A 298 11.50 -7.96 2.22
CA THR A 298 12.11 -9.13 1.59
C THR A 298 11.43 -9.40 0.25
N PRO A 299 12.15 -9.90 -0.77
CA PRO A 299 11.52 -10.33 -2.01
C PRO A 299 10.39 -11.32 -1.71
N TYR A 300 9.31 -11.24 -2.48
CA TYR A 300 8.12 -12.05 -2.24
C TYR A 300 8.46 -13.55 -2.29
N ASN A 301 7.98 -14.27 -1.27
CA ASN A 301 8.06 -15.72 -1.17
C ASN A 301 6.82 -16.22 -0.43
N ASP A 302 6.10 -17.18 -1.02
CA ASP A 302 4.88 -17.74 -0.47
C ASP A 302 5.07 -18.35 0.94
N ALA A 303 6.30 -18.75 1.30
CA ALA A 303 6.62 -19.25 2.63
C ALA A 303 6.20 -18.27 3.73
N TYR A 304 6.29 -16.96 3.50
CA TYR A 304 5.88 -15.93 4.46
C TYR A 304 4.37 -15.78 4.60
N LEU A 305 3.60 -16.24 3.61
CA LEU A 305 2.14 -16.21 3.63
C LEU A 305 1.55 -17.48 4.26
N SER A 306 2.35 -18.54 4.42
CA SER A 306 1.85 -19.80 4.94
C SER A 306 1.32 -19.66 6.39
N GLY A 307 0.03 -19.95 6.57
CA GLY A 307 -0.72 -19.77 7.82
C GLY A 307 -1.30 -18.37 8.04
N PHE A 308 -1.18 -17.48 7.05
CA PHE A 308 -1.75 -16.13 7.05
C PHE A 308 -2.71 -15.95 5.88
N GLN A 309 -3.71 -15.09 6.04
CA GLN A 309 -4.55 -14.67 4.92
C GLN A 309 -3.88 -13.49 4.19
N SER A 310 -4.20 -13.32 2.91
CA SER A 310 -3.78 -12.16 2.13
C SER A 310 -4.99 -11.57 1.41
N GLU A 311 -5.05 -10.24 1.33
CA GLU A 311 -6.03 -9.55 0.51
C GLU A 311 -5.45 -9.22 -0.87
N SER A 312 -6.24 -9.45 -1.92
CA SER A 312 -5.93 -8.98 -3.26
C SER A 312 -6.16 -7.47 -3.36
N TYR A 313 -5.33 -6.75 -4.12
CA TYR A 313 -5.59 -5.34 -4.35
C TYR A 313 -6.91 -5.14 -5.11
N SER A 314 -7.66 -4.12 -4.71
CA SER A 314 -8.86 -3.65 -5.42
C SER A 314 -8.64 -2.28 -6.07
N THR A 315 -7.68 -1.51 -5.57
CA THR A 315 -7.26 -0.22 -6.11
C THR A 315 -6.15 -0.47 -7.12
N ASP A 316 -6.42 -0.21 -8.39
CA ASP A 316 -5.43 -0.38 -9.45
C ASP A 316 -4.23 0.58 -9.32
N LEU A 317 -3.16 0.27 -10.06
CA LEU A 317 -1.89 1.01 -10.03
C LEU A 317 -2.06 2.51 -10.34
N ARG A 318 -2.97 2.89 -11.26
CA ARG A 318 -3.20 4.30 -11.63
C ARG A 318 -4.00 5.05 -10.56
N ALA A 319 -5.03 4.41 -10.01
CA ALA A 319 -5.83 4.94 -8.92
C ALA A 319 -5.00 5.10 -7.63
N GLY A 320 -4.12 4.15 -7.34
CA GLY A 320 -3.15 4.22 -6.26
C GLY A 320 -2.23 5.44 -6.40
N PHE A 321 -1.68 5.68 -7.60
CA PHE A 321 -0.80 6.82 -7.83
C PHE A 321 -1.53 8.16 -7.69
N ASN A 322 -2.80 8.26 -8.11
CA ASN A 322 -3.59 9.46 -7.86
C ASN A 322 -3.79 9.74 -6.37
N SER A 323 -3.96 8.70 -5.55
CA SER A 323 -3.97 8.84 -4.08
C SER A 323 -2.60 9.25 -3.54
N ALA A 324 -1.51 8.75 -4.13
CA ALA A 324 -0.15 9.15 -3.77
C ALA A 324 0.07 10.65 -4.00
N LYS A 325 -0.41 11.21 -5.12
CA LYS A 325 -0.36 12.65 -5.38
C LYS A 325 -1.03 13.45 -4.26
N GLU A 326 -2.23 13.05 -3.83
CA GLU A 326 -2.92 13.70 -2.71
C GLU A 326 -2.12 13.63 -1.40
N LYS A 327 -1.41 12.54 -1.14
CA LYS A 327 -0.54 12.37 0.04
C LYS A 327 0.74 13.23 -0.05
N MET A 328 1.28 13.44 -1.25
CA MET A 328 2.45 14.28 -1.54
C MET A 328 2.15 15.79 -1.46
N GLU A 329 0.91 16.19 -1.77
CA GLU A 329 0.49 17.59 -1.89
C GLU A 329 0.88 18.46 -0.68
N PRO A 330 0.65 18.08 0.61
CA PRO A 330 1.02 18.90 1.76
C PRO A 330 2.52 19.22 1.87
N GLU A 331 3.38 18.29 1.48
CA GLU A 331 4.84 18.49 1.51
C GLU A 331 5.28 19.47 0.41
N ILE A 332 4.74 19.32 -0.80
CA ILE A 332 4.94 20.28 -1.90
C ILE A 332 4.49 21.67 -1.45
N ASP A 333 3.30 21.74 -0.83
CA ASP A 333 2.71 22.95 -0.29
C ASP A 333 3.59 23.60 0.79
N GLY A 334 4.18 22.78 1.68
CA GLY A 334 5.14 23.21 2.67
C GLY A 334 6.41 23.77 2.03
N LYS A 335 6.93 23.12 1.00
CA LYS A 335 8.11 23.56 0.25
C LYS A 335 7.89 24.88 -0.47
N ILE A 336 6.72 25.07 -1.09
CA ILE A 336 6.34 26.34 -1.73
C ILE A 336 6.27 27.45 -0.69
N ARG A 337 5.59 27.23 0.46
CA ARG A 337 5.50 28.25 1.52
C ARG A 337 6.88 28.63 2.06
N TRP A 338 7.76 27.65 2.21
CA TRP A 338 9.14 27.89 2.61
C TRP A 338 9.91 28.74 1.58
N ASP A 339 9.74 28.45 0.28
CA ASP A 339 10.38 29.20 -0.81
C ASP A 339 9.86 30.65 -0.93
N ILE A 340 8.55 30.86 -0.74
CA ILE A 340 7.94 32.21 -0.69
C ILE A 340 8.52 33.04 0.47
N GLY A 341 8.67 32.43 1.66
CA GLY A 341 9.16 33.08 2.87
C GLY A 341 8.21 34.16 3.43
N GLY A 342 8.71 35.02 4.32
CA GLY A 342 7.91 36.04 5.02
C GLY A 342 7.16 35.51 6.24
N ASP A 343 6.28 36.34 6.81
CA ASP A 343 5.50 36.02 8.02
C ASP A 343 4.19 35.28 7.72
N GLU A 344 3.64 35.48 6.51
CA GLU A 344 2.47 34.75 6.00
C GLU A 344 2.66 34.44 4.51
N GLN A 345 2.05 33.36 4.05
CA GLN A 345 2.17 32.91 2.65
C GLN A 345 0.80 32.58 2.08
N ARG A 346 0.60 32.95 0.81
CA ARG A 346 -0.54 32.52 0.01
C ARG A 346 -0.05 31.85 -1.26
N ILE A 347 -0.53 30.66 -1.53
CA ILE A 347 -0.35 29.98 -2.82
C ILE A 347 -1.57 30.34 -3.66
N LEU A 348 -1.37 31.00 -4.79
CA LEU A 348 -2.46 31.41 -5.69
C LEU A 348 -2.69 30.35 -6.77
N SER A 349 -1.62 29.81 -7.33
CA SER A 349 -1.66 28.69 -8.26
C SER A 349 -0.39 27.86 -8.16
N LYS A 350 -0.49 26.59 -8.54
CA LYS A 350 0.65 25.70 -8.72
C LYS A 350 0.37 24.67 -9.80
N THR A 351 1.42 24.17 -10.43
CA THR A 351 1.36 23.06 -11.39
C THR A 351 2.53 22.14 -11.10
N THR A 352 2.22 20.90 -10.74
CA THR A 352 3.20 19.88 -10.38
C THR A 352 3.36 18.89 -11.52
N TYR A 353 4.61 18.69 -11.94
CA TYR A 353 5.03 17.66 -12.88
C TYR A 353 5.69 16.52 -12.09
N TYR A 354 5.32 15.30 -12.41
CA TYR A 354 5.83 14.08 -11.79
C TYR A 354 6.74 13.37 -12.80
N HIS A 355 7.95 13.06 -12.39
CA HIS A 355 8.98 12.44 -13.22
C HIS A 355 9.49 11.16 -12.57
N ASP A 356 10.04 10.28 -13.42
CA ASP A 356 10.71 9.03 -13.05
C ASP A 356 9.91 8.23 -12.01
N ILE A 357 8.63 8.00 -12.32
CA ILE A 357 7.71 7.36 -11.39
C ILE A 357 8.04 5.87 -11.36
N THR A 358 8.47 5.39 -10.20
CA THR A 358 8.63 3.97 -9.93
C THR A 358 7.66 3.53 -8.85
N PHE A 359 7.41 2.22 -8.78
CA PHE A 359 6.53 1.65 -7.77
C PHE A 359 6.97 0.25 -7.32
N LYS A 360 6.50 -0.16 -6.14
CA LYS A 360 6.56 -1.54 -5.65
C LYS A 360 5.17 -2.00 -5.23
N TYR A 361 4.78 -3.24 -5.59
CA TYR A 361 3.64 -3.91 -4.98
C TYR A 361 4.13 -4.69 -3.75
N ILE A 362 3.70 -4.29 -2.56
CA ILE A 362 4.16 -4.90 -1.31
C ILE A 362 3.00 -5.42 -0.46
N LEU A 363 3.31 -6.43 0.36
CA LEU A 363 2.40 -6.97 1.36
C LEU A 363 2.87 -6.58 2.77
N LEU A 364 1.98 -5.94 3.53
CA LEU A 364 2.25 -5.48 4.89
C LEU A 364 1.52 -6.33 5.94
N PRO A 365 2.22 -6.83 6.98
CA PRO A 365 1.64 -7.77 7.92
C PRO A 365 0.86 -7.03 9.03
N VAL A 366 -0.40 -7.42 9.24
CA VAL A 366 -1.24 -6.91 10.32
C VAL A 366 -1.93 -8.03 11.06
N TRP A 367 -2.13 -7.80 12.35
CA TRP A 367 -3.10 -8.57 13.11
C TRP A 367 -4.43 -7.81 13.13
N ILE A 368 -5.48 -8.46 12.63
CA ILE A 368 -6.83 -7.87 12.54
C ILE A 368 -7.80 -8.60 13.46
N SER A 369 -8.70 -7.83 14.07
CA SER A 369 -9.84 -8.38 14.81
C SER A 369 -11.13 -7.64 14.49
N ALA A 370 -12.18 -8.40 14.21
CA ALA A 370 -13.51 -7.89 13.92
C ALA A 370 -14.47 -8.17 15.09
N TYR A 371 -14.92 -7.11 15.76
CA TYR A 371 -15.86 -7.18 16.89
C TYR A 371 -17.24 -6.68 16.49
N ARG A 372 -18.25 -7.55 16.53
CA ARG A 372 -19.64 -7.15 16.28
C ARG A 372 -20.31 -6.66 17.56
N PHE A 373 -20.79 -5.42 17.57
CA PHE A 373 -21.50 -4.81 18.68
C PHE A 373 -22.71 -4.01 18.19
N LYS A 374 -23.90 -4.33 18.71
CA LYS A 374 -25.18 -3.66 18.35
C LYS A 374 -25.39 -3.56 16.83
N ASN A 375 -25.18 -4.67 16.14
CA ASN A 375 -25.32 -4.78 14.67
C ASN A 375 -24.36 -3.90 13.85
N ARG A 376 -23.26 -3.43 14.45
CA ARG A 376 -22.15 -2.79 13.75
C ARG A 376 -20.86 -3.57 14.00
N THR A 377 -19.99 -3.64 13.00
CA THR A 377 -18.67 -4.27 13.11
C THR A 377 -17.66 -3.19 13.42
N PHE A 378 -16.83 -3.44 14.42
CA PHE A 378 -15.71 -2.59 14.80
C PHE A 378 -14.42 -3.37 14.52
N GLN A 379 -13.53 -2.78 13.75
CA GLN A 379 -12.27 -3.41 13.37
C GLN A 379 -11.13 -2.80 14.17
N PHE A 380 -10.19 -3.67 14.54
CA PHE A 380 -8.95 -3.30 15.18
C PHE A 380 -7.79 -3.91 14.42
N LEU A 381 -6.74 -3.13 14.25
CA LEU A 381 -5.55 -3.44 13.49
C LEU A 381 -4.36 -3.26 14.43
N VAL A 382 -3.46 -4.23 14.42
CA VAL A 382 -2.16 -4.12 15.07
C VAL A 382 -1.09 -4.31 14.00
N ASN A 383 -0.21 -3.33 13.88
CA ASN A 383 0.97 -3.43 13.02
C ASN A 383 1.83 -4.60 13.50
N ALA A 384 2.01 -5.64 12.66
CA ALA A 384 2.73 -6.85 13.07
C ALA A 384 4.25 -6.72 12.95
N ARG A 385 4.77 -5.50 12.82
CA ARG A 385 6.19 -5.13 12.89
C ARG A 385 6.50 -4.31 14.14
N THR A 386 5.65 -3.34 14.47
CA THR A 386 5.89 -2.37 15.56
C THR A 386 4.98 -2.56 16.78
N GLY A 387 3.82 -3.20 16.62
CA GLY A 387 2.80 -3.31 17.65
C GLY A 387 1.89 -2.08 17.78
N GLU A 388 1.99 -1.10 16.87
CA GLU A 388 1.06 0.05 16.82
C GLU A 388 -0.38 -0.42 16.63
N VAL A 389 -1.33 0.17 17.35
CA VAL A 389 -2.73 -0.29 17.38
C VAL A 389 -3.67 0.82 16.92
N GLN A 390 -4.35 0.58 15.80
CA GLN A 390 -5.42 1.42 15.31
C GLN A 390 -6.76 0.68 15.29
N GLY A 391 -7.86 1.43 15.32
CA GLY A 391 -9.17 0.83 15.17
C GLY A 391 -10.33 1.63 15.73
N GLU A 392 -11.52 1.18 15.37
CA GLU A 392 -12.76 1.78 15.79
C GLU A 392 -13.16 1.26 17.17
N ARG A 393 -13.60 2.15 18.08
CA ARG A 393 -14.15 1.71 19.36
C ARG A 393 -15.64 2.06 19.48
N PRO A 394 -16.49 1.14 19.97
CA PRO A 394 -17.82 1.50 20.43
C PRO A 394 -17.73 2.36 21.69
N TRP A 395 -18.59 3.35 21.80
CA TRP A 395 -18.68 4.20 22.99
C TRP A 395 -19.68 3.63 24.00
N SER A 396 -19.30 3.59 25.27
CA SER A 396 -20.21 3.21 26.35
C SER A 396 -21.02 4.42 26.82
N TRP A 397 -22.24 4.57 26.28
CA TRP A 397 -23.18 5.63 26.66
C TRP A 397 -23.40 5.73 28.17
N ILE A 398 -23.46 4.59 28.88
CA ILE A 398 -23.58 4.53 30.36
C ILE A 398 -22.38 5.19 31.06
N LYS A 399 -21.15 4.96 30.57
CA LYS A 399 -19.95 5.58 31.16
C LYS A 399 -19.91 7.08 30.86
N ILE A 400 -20.37 7.49 29.68
CA ILE A 400 -20.46 8.91 29.32
C ILE A 400 -21.51 9.60 30.19
N THR A 401 -22.72 9.03 30.34
CA THR A 401 -23.77 9.63 31.18
C THR A 401 -23.35 9.71 32.65
N LEU A 402 -22.70 8.67 33.18
CA LEU A 402 -22.14 8.72 34.54
C LEU A 402 -21.06 9.80 34.69
N ALA A 403 -20.18 9.97 33.71
CA ALA A 403 -19.16 11.03 33.74
C ALA A 403 -19.81 12.43 33.70
N VAL A 404 -20.82 12.64 32.86
CA VAL A 404 -21.56 13.90 32.78
C VAL A 404 -22.30 14.18 34.09
N LEU A 405 -22.98 13.19 34.67
CA LEU A 405 -23.66 13.32 35.96
C LEU A 405 -22.67 13.64 37.09
N ALA A 406 -21.49 13.04 37.10
CA ALA A 406 -20.44 13.34 38.07
C ALA A 406 -19.94 14.78 37.93
N ILE A 407 -19.71 15.26 36.71
CA ILE A 407 -19.33 16.66 36.45
C ILE A 407 -20.44 17.62 36.92
N LEU A 408 -21.70 17.33 36.60
CA LEU A 408 -22.83 18.14 37.05
C LEU A 408 -22.95 18.18 38.58
N ALA A 409 -22.76 17.05 39.25
CA ALA A 409 -22.76 16.98 40.71
C ALA A 409 -21.64 17.84 41.32
N VAL A 410 -20.44 17.82 40.73
CA VAL A 410 -19.31 18.68 41.15
C VAL A 410 -19.64 20.16 40.96
N ILE A 411 -20.21 20.54 39.81
CA ILE A 411 -20.61 21.93 39.54
C ILE A 411 -21.68 22.39 40.54
N VAL A 412 -22.72 21.59 40.77
CA VAL A 412 -23.78 21.90 41.75
C VAL A 412 -23.19 22.07 43.15
N THR A 413 -22.24 21.22 43.54
CA THR A 413 -21.56 21.32 44.83
C THR A 413 -20.76 22.62 44.95
N ILE A 414 -20.00 22.99 43.90
CA ILE A 414 -19.23 24.24 43.87
C ILE A 414 -20.16 25.46 43.95
N VAL A 415 -21.25 25.47 43.18
CA VAL A 415 -22.23 26.58 43.20
C VAL A 415 -22.90 26.69 44.56
N TYR A 416 -23.32 25.59 45.16
CA TYR A 416 -23.93 25.57 46.50
C TYR A 416 -23.01 26.15 47.58
N PHE A 417 -21.72 25.80 47.56
CA PHE A 417 -20.74 26.36 48.50
C PHE A 417 -20.31 27.79 48.17
N ALA A 418 -20.41 28.22 46.90
CA ALA A 418 -20.15 29.59 46.50
C ALA A 418 -21.28 30.55 46.91
N ASP A 419 -22.54 30.09 46.91
CA ASP A 419 -23.72 30.86 47.31
C ASP A 419 -23.87 30.99 48.85
N GLN A 420 -23.11 30.18 49.61
CA GLN A 420 -23.04 30.25 51.08
C GLN A 420 -21.96 31.20 51.61
N LYS A 421 -21.19 31.85 50.75
CA LYS A 421 -20.25 32.93 51.11
C LYS A 421 -20.81 34.28 50.70
#